data_AF-A0A2N4SFX0-F1
#
_entry.id   AF-A0A2N4SFX0-F1
#
_cell.length_a   1.000
_cell.length_b   1.000
_cell.length_c   1.000
_cell.angle_alpha   90.00
_cell.angle_beta   90.00
_cell.angle_gamma   90.00
#
_symmetry.space_group_name_H-M   'P 1'
#
loop_
_entity.id
_entity.type
_entity.pdbx_description
1 polymer ?
#
loop_
_entity_poly.entity_id
_entity_poly.type
_entity_poly.pdbx_seq_one_letter_code
_entity_poly.pdbx_strand_id
1 'polypeptide(L)'
;MNTESDQNVPEEFRRIVHRAHRLLDTLEREYLEIKPEHGATGFRERVFNRMNDLAITKPGELILSTGEVCMEKVAELIKVEGDAISSDLWWIYGACANVVASSRALSASDLDRAWEFMCDAHTPTGAMLVTNRAEEVLTKHVFDAVNKERAGNGAKARHHKSGVMKAKTHEIVRSRSDWASQSRATRAVISKLKAEYGQDALKNFEETVGGWIKAMPDRLDLIPSLKERLSRSSPGIVPVQAQN
;
A
#
# COMPACT_ATOMS: atom_id res chain seq x y z
N MET A 1 -42.91 -6.39 -13.91
CA MET A 1 -44.37 -6.50 -13.78
C MET A 1 -44.78 -5.35 -12.88
N ASN A 2 -45.22 -4.23 -13.47
CA ASN A 2 -45.55 -3.00 -12.76
C ASN A 2 -46.96 -3.13 -12.20
N THR A 3 -47.09 -3.21 -10.88
CA THR A 3 -48.38 -3.15 -10.20
C THR A 3 -48.65 -1.72 -9.77
N GLU A 4 -49.86 -1.24 -10.07
CA GLU A 4 -50.40 0.09 -9.73
C GLU A 4 -50.39 0.42 -8.21
N SER A 5 -49.88 -0.48 -7.35
CA SER A 5 -49.76 -0.29 -5.90
C SER A 5 -48.67 0.68 -5.48
N ASP A 6 -47.63 0.90 -6.29
CA ASP A 6 -46.49 1.75 -5.91
C ASP A 6 -46.77 3.26 -6.02
N GLN A 7 -47.86 3.66 -6.68
CA GLN A 7 -48.23 5.07 -6.86
C GLN A 7 -48.88 5.70 -5.62
N ASN A 8 -49.40 4.89 -4.68
CA ASN A 8 -50.07 5.38 -3.46
C ASN A 8 -49.16 5.35 -2.22
N VAL A 9 -47.89 4.99 -2.36
CA VAL A 9 -46.94 4.96 -1.25
C VAL A 9 -46.25 6.32 -1.13
N PRO A 10 -46.34 7.01 0.03
CA PRO A 10 -45.66 8.29 0.26
C PRO A 10 -44.19 8.23 -0.16
N GLU A 11 -43.69 9.32 -0.74
CA GLU A 11 -42.32 9.36 -1.28
C GLU A 11 -41.29 9.09 -0.18
N GLU A 12 -41.55 9.58 1.02
CA GLU A 12 -40.76 9.39 2.24
C GLU A 12 -40.64 7.90 2.59
N PHE A 13 -41.74 7.16 2.50
CA PHE A 13 -41.78 5.72 2.75
C PHE A 13 -40.92 4.97 1.72
N ARG A 14 -41.04 5.32 0.43
CA ARG A 14 -40.21 4.73 -0.63
C ARG A 14 -38.73 5.03 -0.44
N ARG A 15 -38.39 6.25 0.00
CA ARG A 15 -37.01 6.66 0.30
C ARG A 15 -36.42 5.85 1.45
N ILE A 16 -37.19 5.61 2.52
CA ILE A 16 -36.77 4.78 3.67
C ILE A 16 -36.44 3.36 3.22
N VAL A 17 -37.38 2.70 2.55
CA VAL A 17 -37.21 1.33 2.07
C VAL A 17 -36.01 1.20 1.12
N HIS A 18 -35.87 2.14 0.19
CA HIS A 18 -34.76 2.11 -0.77
C HIS A 18 -33.39 2.34 -0.11
N ARG A 19 -33.32 3.15 0.95
CA ARG A 19 -32.09 3.30 1.75
C ARG A 19 -31.78 2.06 2.58
N ALA A 20 -32.80 1.47 3.20
CA ALA A 20 -32.67 0.23 3.96
C ALA A 20 -32.10 -0.91 3.09
N HIS A 21 -32.61 -1.12 1.87
CA HIS A 21 -32.08 -2.12 0.95
C HIS A 21 -30.60 -1.87 0.60
N ARG A 22 -30.25 -0.65 0.19
CA ARG A 22 -28.85 -0.31 -0.14
C ARG A 22 -27.90 -0.49 1.03
N LEU A 23 -28.38 -0.20 2.25
CA LEU A 23 -27.61 -0.39 3.46
C LEU A 23 -27.40 -1.87 3.74
N LEU A 24 -28.44 -2.70 3.66
CA LEU A 24 -28.33 -4.16 3.83
C LEU A 24 -27.39 -4.79 2.81
N ASP A 25 -27.45 -4.39 1.53
CA ASP A 25 -26.52 -4.86 0.49
C ASP A 25 -25.05 -4.51 0.84
N THR A 26 -24.83 -3.31 1.40
CA THR A 26 -23.51 -2.88 1.85
C THR A 26 -23.05 -3.72 3.03
N LEU A 27 -23.89 -3.87 4.05
CA LEU A 27 -23.57 -4.66 5.23
C LEU A 27 -23.26 -6.13 4.89
N GLU A 28 -24.01 -6.72 3.96
CA GLU A 28 -23.78 -8.09 3.49
C GLU A 28 -22.41 -8.24 2.82
N ARG A 29 -22.04 -7.29 1.94
CA ARG A 29 -20.72 -7.31 1.29
C ARG A 29 -19.59 -7.27 2.31
N GLU A 30 -19.66 -6.32 3.25
CA GLU A 30 -18.61 -6.12 4.26
C GLU A 30 -18.54 -7.33 5.21
N TYR A 31 -19.69 -7.91 5.57
CA TYR A 31 -19.76 -9.14 6.36
C TYR A 31 -19.04 -10.32 5.67
N LEU A 32 -19.19 -10.46 4.35
CA LEU A 32 -18.51 -11.50 3.57
C LEU A 32 -17.00 -11.26 3.47
N GLU A 33 -16.55 -10.01 3.44
CA GLU A 33 -15.13 -9.66 3.40
C GLU A 33 -14.42 -10.00 4.72
N ILE A 34 -15.10 -9.82 5.86
CA ILE A 34 -14.58 -10.14 7.20
C ILE A 34 -14.34 -11.65 7.40
N LYS A 35 -15.07 -12.51 6.70
CA LYS A 35 -15.00 -13.99 6.80
C LYS A 35 -15.09 -14.51 8.26
N PRO A 36 -16.20 -14.26 8.97
CA PRO A 36 -16.37 -14.68 10.36
C PRO A 36 -16.20 -16.20 10.54
N GLU A 37 -15.59 -16.57 11.67
CA GLU A 37 -15.03 -17.90 11.97
C GLU A 37 -16.05 -19.04 11.91
N HIS A 38 -17.29 -18.76 12.30
CA HIS A 38 -18.35 -19.77 12.32
C HIS A 38 -19.20 -19.80 11.04
N GLY A 39 -18.79 -19.06 9.99
CA GLY A 39 -19.51 -18.63 8.77
C GLY A 39 -20.18 -19.64 7.81
N ALA A 40 -20.60 -20.84 8.23
CA ALA A 40 -21.36 -21.75 7.38
C ALA A 40 -22.70 -21.17 6.81
N THR A 41 -23.44 -20.39 7.61
CA THR A 41 -24.60 -19.59 7.18
C THR A 41 -24.24 -18.11 7.00
N GLY A 42 -24.78 -17.45 5.95
CA GLY A 42 -24.43 -16.09 5.54
C GLY A 42 -25.09 -14.96 6.34
N PHE A 43 -24.77 -13.70 5.98
CA PHE A 43 -25.26 -12.46 6.63
C PHE A 43 -26.77 -12.50 6.90
N ARG A 44 -27.55 -12.91 5.90
CA ARG A 44 -29.01 -12.95 5.98
C ARG A 44 -29.53 -13.79 7.15
N GLU A 45 -28.97 -14.96 7.39
CA GLU A 45 -29.46 -15.85 8.44
C GLU A 45 -28.97 -15.42 9.83
N ARG A 46 -27.71 -15.04 9.95
CA ARG A 46 -27.12 -14.76 11.27
C ARG A 46 -27.39 -13.38 11.81
N VAL A 47 -27.42 -12.40 10.92
CA VAL A 47 -27.53 -11.00 11.29
C VAL A 47 -28.97 -10.56 11.07
N PHE A 48 -29.41 -10.52 9.81
CA PHE A 48 -30.71 -9.93 9.47
C PHE A 48 -31.88 -10.71 10.08
N ASN A 49 -32.00 -12.01 9.79
CA ASN A 49 -33.11 -12.82 10.29
C ASN A 49 -33.11 -12.87 11.81
N ARG A 50 -31.95 -12.99 12.44
CA ARG A 50 -31.85 -13.03 13.90
C ARG A 50 -32.29 -11.73 14.57
N MET A 51 -31.91 -10.58 14.00
CA MET A 51 -32.37 -9.27 14.47
C MET A 51 -33.88 -9.10 14.24
N ASN A 52 -34.36 -9.53 13.07
CA ASN A 52 -35.77 -9.48 12.73
C ASN A 52 -36.62 -10.39 13.65
N ASP A 53 -36.15 -11.60 13.92
CA ASP A 53 -36.79 -12.54 14.83
C ASP A 53 -36.83 -11.98 16.26
N LEU A 54 -35.74 -11.36 16.72
CA LEU A 54 -35.72 -10.67 18.00
C LEU A 54 -36.72 -9.51 18.05
N ALA A 55 -36.78 -8.70 16.99
CA ALA A 55 -37.73 -7.58 16.87
C ALA A 55 -39.21 -8.05 16.88
N ILE A 56 -39.48 -9.26 16.39
CA ILE A 56 -40.82 -9.84 16.33
C ILE A 56 -41.18 -10.50 17.66
N THR A 57 -40.30 -11.36 18.16
CA THR A 57 -40.59 -12.22 19.32
C THR A 57 -40.44 -11.50 20.64
N LYS A 58 -39.50 -10.54 20.71
CA LYS A 58 -39.13 -9.82 21.93
C LYS A 58 -38.71 -8.38 21.62
N PRO A 59 -39.63 -7.53 21.11
CA PRO A 59 -39.31 -6.18 20.68
C PRO A 59 -38.64 -5.33 21.77
N GLY A 60 -39.03 -5.49 23.04
CA GLY A 60 -38.45 -4.77 24.18
C GLY A 60 -37.02 -5.18 24.55
N GLU A 61 -36.51 -6.31 24.02
CA GLU A 61 -35.10 -6.68 24.16
C GLU A 61 -34.24 -5.99 23.08
N LEU A 62 -34.82 -5.65 21.92
CA LEU A 62 -34.11 -4.97 20.83
C LEU A 62 -34.24 -3.44 20.91
N ILE A 63 -35.42 -2.93 21.27
CA ILE A 63 -35.73 -1.51 21.36
C ILE A 63 -36.05 -1.19 22.82
N LEU A 64 -35.21 -0.38 23.45
CA LEU A 64 -35.36 0.04 24.84
C LEU A 64 -36.59 0.93 25.02
N SER A 65 -37.02 1.14 26.26
CA SER A 65 -38.09 2.09 26.58
C SER A 65 -37.73 3.55 26.25
N THR A 66 -36.43 3.86 26.13
CA THR A 66 -35.92 5.13 25.60
C THR A 66 -36.12 5.26 24.09
N GLY A 67 -36.56 4.18 23.43
CA GLY A 67 -36.72 4.04 22.00
C GLY A 67 -35.44 3.61 21.29
N GLU A 68 -34.28 3.57 21.95
CA GLU A 68 -33.00 3.28 21.30
C GLU A 68 -32.80 1.78 21.07
N VAL A 69 -31.97 1.41 20.09
CA VAL A 69 -31.56 0.01 19.94
C VAL A 69 -30.69 -0.40 21.14
N CYS A 70 -31.03 -1.54 21.75
CA CYS A 70 -30.29 -2.11 22.87
C CYS A 70 -28.95 -2.69 22.40
N MET A 71 -27.91 -1.88 22.43
CA MET A 71 -26.56 -2.30 22.00
C MET A 71 -25.97 -3.40 22.87
N GLU A 72 -26.36 -3.50 24.14
CA GLU A 72 -25.98 -4.63 25.01
C GLU A 72 -26.53 -5.95 24.48
N LYS A 73 -27.79 -5.95 24.02
CA LYS A 73 -28.38 -7.14 23.42
C LYS A 73 -27.72 -7.51 22.10
N VAL A 74 -27.40 -6.50 21.29
CA VAL A 74 -26.62 -6.67 20.06
C VAL A 74 -25.25 -7.29 20.37
N ALA A 75 -24.58 -6.87 21.44
CA ALA A 75 -23.31 -7.43 21.90
C ALA A 75 -23.40 -8.92 22.21
N GLU A 76 -24.44 -9.34 22.93
CA GLU A 76 -24.68 -10.76 23.23
C GLU A 76 -24.84 -11.58 21.95
N LEU A 77 -25.51 -11.04 20.95
CA LEU A 77 -25.72 -11.68 19.65
C LEU A 77 -24.46 -11.73 18.78
N ILE A 78 -23.46 -10.90 19.03
CA ILE A 78 -22.18 -10.94 18.31
C ILE A 78 -21.23 -11.98 18.91
N LYS A 79 -21.25 -12.19 20.24
CA LYS A 79 -20.34 -13.14 20.93
C LYS A 79 -20.39 -14.57 20.40
N VAL A 80 -21.50 -14.95 19.76
CA VAL A 80 -21.68 -16.26 19.10
C VAL A 80 -20.92 -16.38 17.78
N GLU A 81 -20.33 -15.30 17.25
CA GLU A 81 -19.49 -15.33 16.06
C GLU A 81 -18.00 -15.62 16.37
N GLY A 82 -17.64 -15.76 17.65
CA GLY A 82 -16.29 -16.13 18.12
C GLY A 82 -15.66 -15.10 19.07
N ASP A 83 -14.54 -15.47 19.69
CA ASP A 83 -13.81 -14.63 20.66
C ASP A 83 -13.06 -13.46 19.99
N ALA A 84 -12.71 -13.59 18.70
CA ALA A 84 -12.11 -12.53 17.91
C ALA A 84 -13.19 -11.75 17.15
N ILE A 85 -13.95 -10.92 17.88
CA ILE A 85 -14.91 -10.00 17.27
C ILE A 85 -14.11 -8.92 16.53
N SER A 86 -14.04 -8.98 15.21
CA SER A 86 -13.59 -7.80 14.44
C SER A 86 -14.49 -6.62 14.81
N SER A 87 -13.92 -5.45 15.09
CA SER A 87 -14.67 -4.19 15.31
C SER A 87 -15.76 -3.96 14.26
N ASP A 88 -15.57 -4.53 13.08
CA ASP A 88 -16.44 -4.37 11.92
C ASP A 88 -17.75 -5.18 12.07
N LEU A 89 -17.71 -6.34 12.74
CA LEU A 89 -18.92 -7.12 13.04
C LEU A 89 -19.84 -6.36 14.00
N TRP A 90 -19.26 -5.60 14.94
CA TRP A 90 -20.02 -4.73 15.83
C TRP A 90 -20.82 -3.68 15.06
N TRP A 91 -20.16 -3.02 14.11
CA TRP A 91 -20.80 -2.01 13.26
C TRP A 91 -21.88 -2.61 12.37
N ILE A 92 -21.64 -3.80 11.82
CA ILE A 92 -22.61 -4.50 10.97
C ILE A 92 -23.89 -4.87 11.75
N TYR A 93 -23.74 -5.48 12.92
CA TYR A 93 -24.88 -5.89 13.73
C TYR A 93 -25.67 -4.68 14.25
N GLY A 94 -24.97 -3.63 14.71
CA GLY A 94 -25.60 -2.39 15.16
C GLY A 94 -26.37 -1.67 14.05
N ALA A 95 -25.79 -1.57 12.85
CA ALA A 95 -26.46 -0.99 11.69
C ALA A 95 -27.69 -1.82 11.28
N CYS A 96 -27.55 -3.16 11.27
CA CYS A 96 -28.65 -4.05 10.92
C CYS A 96 -29.82 -3.97 11.92
N ALA A 97 -29.52 -3.92 13.22
CA ALA A 97 -30.53 -3.74 14.26
C ALA A 97 -31.35 -2.46 14.07
N ASN A 98 -30.69 -1.36 13.72
CA ASN A 98 -31.35 -0.09 13.41
C ASN A 98 -32.18 -0.16 12.10
N VAL A 99 -31.72 -0.87 11.07
CA VAL A 99 -32.53 -1.10 9.85
C VAL A 99 -33.81 -1.89 10.16
N VAL A 100 -33.70 -2.91 11.02
CA VAL A 100 -34.86 -3.69 11.46
C VAL A 100 -35.81 -2.82 12.29
N ALA A 101 -35.28 -2.04 13.24
CA ALA A 101 -36.07 -1.12 14.05
C ALA A 101 -36.80 -0.06 13.19
N SER A 102 -36.10 0.51 12.20
CA SER A 102 -36.70 1.40 11.20
C SER A 102 -37.85 0.73 10.46
N SER A 103 -37.65 -0.50 9.99
CA SER A 103 -38.69 -1.25 9.26
C SER A 103 -39.94 -1.50 10.12
N ARG A 104 -39.77 -1.70 11.43
CA ARG A 104 -40.87 -1.86 12.39
C ARG A 104 -41.59 -0.55 12.65
N ALA A 105 -40.86 0.54 12.87
CA ALA A 105 -41.44 1.88 13.02
C ALA A 105 -42.25 2.28 11.76
N LEU A 106 -41.68 2.01 10.59
CA LEU A 106 -42.31 2.24 9.30
C LEU A 106 -43.61 1.42 9.15
N SER A 107 -43.60 0.15 9.56
CA SER A 107 -44.78 -0.71 9.57
C SER A 107 -45.87 -0.23 10.55
N ALA A 108 -45.47 0.46 11.61
CA ALA A 108 -46.37 1.09 12.58
C ALA A 108 -46.83 2.50 12.13
N SER A 109 -46.46 2.93 10.92
CA SER A 109 -46.70 4.29 10.39
C SER A 109 -46.06 5.42 11.20
N ASP A 110 -45.01 5.12 11.95
CA ASP A 110 -44.18 6.10 12.66
C ASP A 110 -42.99 6.49 11.79
N LEU A 111 -43.22 7.48 10.92
CA LEU A 111 -42.23 7.92 9.93
C LEU A 111 -41.03 8.61 10.55
N ASP A 112 -41.25 9.44 11.58
CA ASP A 112 -40.18 10.17 12.25
C ASP A 112 -39.22 9.18 12.91
N ARG A 113 -39.78 8.19 13.63
CA ARG A 113 -38.95 7.18 14.28
C ARG A 113 -38.25 6.25 13.30
N ALA A 114 -38.92 5.90 12.20
CA ALA A 114 -38.26 5.16 11.12
C ALA A 114 -37.06 5.93 10.57
N TRP A 115 -37.14 7.26 10.48
CA TRP A 115 -36.06 8.07 9.96
C TRP A 115 -34.89 8.25 10.92
N GLU A 116 -35.17 8.40 12.21
CA GLU A 116 -34.15 8.39 13.26
C GLU A 116 -33.34 7.10 13.23
N PHE A 117 -34.01 5.94 13.24
CA PHE A 117 -33.32 4.66 13.16
C PHE A 117 -32.51 4.49 11.86
N MET A 118 -33.00 4.99 10.71
CA MET A 118 -32.20 4.95 9.48
C MET A 118 -30.94 5.83 9.55
N CYS A 119 -31.00 6.99 10.20
CA CYS A 119 -29.83 7.82 10.43
C CYS A 119 -28.82 7.12 11.36
N ASP A 120 -29.32 6.50 12.43
CA ASP A 120 -28.50 5.73 13.37
C ASP A 120 -27.91 4.47 12.73
N ALA A 121 -28.57 3.90 11.71
CA ALA A 121 -28.01 2.80 10.92
C ALA A 121 -26.86 3.26 10.00
N HIS A 122 -26.94 4.47 9.44
CA HIS A 122 -25.94 4.99 8.49
C HIS A 122 -24.65 5.45 9.15
N THR A 123 -24.72 6.02 10.35
CA THR A 123 -23.55 6.50 11.11
C THR A 123 -22.46 5.42 11.32
N PRO A 124 -22.77 4.23 11.87
CA PRO A 124 -21.80 3.16 12.07
C PRO A 124 -21.26 2.58 10.75
N THR A 125 -22.09 2.46 9.71
CA THR A 125 -21.64 2.00 8.40
C THR A 125 -20.69 3.01 7.74
N GLY A 126 -20.96 4.31 7.87
CA GLY A 126 -20.05 5.36 7.41
C GLY A 126 -18.70 5.33 8.12
N ALA A 127 -18.70 5.15 9.45
CA ALA A 127 -17.49 5.04 10.25
C ALA A 127 -16.66 3.79 9.90
N MET A 128 -17.31 2.64 9.70
CA MET A 128 -16.67 1.40 9.27
C MET A 128 -16.00 1.55 7.90
N LEU A 129 -16.72 2.07 6.90
CA LEU A 129 -16.18 2.26 5.56
C LEU A 129 -14.96 3.20 5.53
N VAL A 130 -15.00 4.28 6.32
CA VAL A 130 -13.86 5.21 6.42
C VAL A 130 -12.67 4.57 7.11
N THR A 131 -12.90 3.83 8.20
CA THR A 131 -11.84 3.17 8.97
C THR A 131 -11.16 2.09 8.14
N ASN A 132 -11.94 1.18 7.54
CA ASN A 132 -11.41 0.09 6.71
C ASN A 132 -10.61 0.65 5.53
N ARG A 133 -11.14 1.68 4.87
CA ARG A 133 -10.44 2.32 3.75
C ARG A 133 -9.17 3.05 4.18
N ALA A 134 -9.17 3.69 5.34
CA ALA A 134 -7.99 4.34 5.90
C ALA A 134 -6.90 3.32 6.23
N GLU A 135 -7.27 2.17 6.82
CA GLU A 135 -6.35 1.07 7.12
C GLU A 135 -5.74 0.46 5.86
N GLU A 136 -6.53 0.22 4.82
CA GLU A 136 -6.02 -0.27 3.52
C GLU A 136 -4.98 0.70 2.93
N VAL A 137 -5.29 1.99 2.91
CA VAL A 137 -4.41 3.03 2.37
C VAL A 137 -3.12 3.10 3.18
N LEU A 138 -3.23 3.11 4.52
CA LEU A 138 -2.07 3.16 5.41
C LEU A 138 -1.19 1.94 5.23
N THR A 139 -1.78 0.75 5.24
CA THR A 139 -1.08 -0.53 5.05
C THR A 139 -0.31 -0.54 3.74
N LYS A 140 -0.94 -0.13 2.64
CA LYS A 140 -0.28 0.00 1.34
C LYS A 140 0.91 0.96 1.40
N HIS A 141 0.75 2.14 1.98
CA HIS A 141 1.82 3.13 2.09
C HIS A 141 3.00 2.62 2.94
N VAL A 142 2.72 1.92 4.04
CA VAL A 142 3.73 1.31 4.89
C VAL A 142 4.49 0.23 4.11
N PHE A 143 3.79 -0.69 3.43
CA PHE A 143 4.44 -1.72 2.62
C PHE A 143 5.28 -1.14 1.48
N ASP A 144 4.76 -0.13 0.77
CA ASP A 144 5.50 0.55 -0.31
C ASP A 144 6.76 1.23 0.23
N ALA A 145 6.69 1.89 1.39
CA ALA A 145 7.84 2.51 2.05
C ALA A 145 8.89 1.47 2.45
N VAL A 146 8.49 0.37 3.10
CA VAL A 146 9.38 -0.72 3.52
C VAL A 146 10.05 -1.38 2.31
N ASN A 147 9.29 -1.64 1.25
CA ASN A 147 9.81 -2.22 0.02
C ASN A 147 10.82 -1.30 -0.68
N LYS A 148 10.52 0.00 -0.73
CA LYS A 148 11.43 1.01 -1.28
C LYS A 148 12.72 1.09 -0.48
N GLU A 149 12.65 1.07 0.84
CA GLU A 149 13.82 1.08 1.71
C GLU A 149 14.67 -0.18 1.54
N ARG A 150 14.03 -1.36 1.52
CA ARG A 150 14.71 -2.64 1.29
C ARG A 150 15.41 -2.69 -0.07
N ALA A 151 14.76 -2.19 -1.13
CA ALA A 151 15.35 -2.07 -2.46
C ALA A 151 16.54 -1.09 -2.45
N GLY A 152 16.41 0.05 -1.77
CA GLY A 152 17.49 1.03 -1.58
C GLY A 152 18.69 0.46 -0.83
N ASN A 153 18.45 -0.28 0.26
CA ASN A 153 19.51 -0.94 1.04
C ASN A 153 20.19 -2.06 0.23
N GLY A 154 19.42 -2.83 -0.54
CA GLY A 154 19.97 -3.81 -1.49
C GLY A 154 20.84 -3.16 -2.57
N ALA A 155 20.43 -2.00 -3.11
CA ALA A 155 21.25 -1.25 -4.06
C ALA A 155 22.55 -0.71 -3.42
N LYS A 156 22.45 -0.13 -2.21
CA LYS A 156 23.63 0.33 -1.45
C LYS A 156 24.61 -0.81 -1.18
N ALA A 157 24.13 -1.99 -0.79
CA ALA A 157 24.96 -3.17 -0.58
C ALA A 157 25.66 -3.65 -1.87
N ARG A 158 24.94 -3.68 -3.00
CA ARG A 158 25.54 -4.02 -4.32
C ARG A 158 26.61 -3.03 -4.76
N HIS A 159 26.43 -1.74 -4.47
CA HIS A 159 27.40 -0.70 -4.80
C HIS A 159 28.52 -0.53 -3.78
N HIS A 160 28.41 -1.10 -2.58
CA HIS A 160 29.44 -1.01 -1.55
C HIS A 160 30.74 -1.72 -1.99
N LYS A 161 30.65 -2.98 -2.45
CA LYS A 161 31.83 -3.74 -2.91
C LYS A 161 32.52 -3.07 -4.10
N SER A 162 31.76 -2.57 -5.07
CA SER A 162 32.31 -1.83 -6.21
C SER A 162 32.89 -0.48 -5.82
N GLY A 163 32.30 0.23 -4.85
CA GLY A 163 32.84 1.47 -4.30
C GLY A 163 34.19 1.28 -3.59
N VAL A 164 34.31 0.23 -2.77
CA VAL A 164 35.57 -0.13 -2.09
C VAL A 164 36.66 -0.47 -3.12
N MET A 165 36.36 -1.31 -4.11
CA MET A 165 37.31 -1.66 -5.17
C MET A 165 37.70 -0.45 -6.04
N LYS A 166 36.79 0.48 -6.29
CA LYS A 166 37.08 1.73 -7.02
C LYS A 166 38.03 2.63 -6.21
N ALA A 167 37.80 2.79 -4.91
CA ALA A 167 38.70 3.54 -4.05
C ALA A 167 40.11 2.91 -4.03
N LYS A 168 40.18 1.59 -3.90
CA LYS A 168 41.45 0.84 -3.93
C LYS A 168 42.16 0.95 -5.30
N THR A 169 41.40 0.94 -6.39
CA THR A 169 41.91 1.22 -7.74
C THR A 169 42.63 2.56 -7.79
N HIS A 170 41.98 3.63 -7.32
CA HIS A 170 42.57 4.97 -7.32
C HIS A 170 43.81 5.04 -6.42
N GLU A 171 43.79 4.37 -5.26
CA GLU A 171 44.93 4.29 -4.34
C GLU A 171 46.14 3.61 -5.00
N ILE A 172 45.95 2.46 -5.67
CA ILE A 172 47.02 1.74 -6.36
C ILE A 172 47.60 2.57 -7.52
N VAL A 173 46.76 3.29 -8.25
CA VAL A 173 47.24 4.14 -9.34
C VAL A 173 48.02 5.33 -8.77
N ARG A 174 47.56 5.96 -7.68
CA ARG A 174 48.26 7.08 -7.03
C ARG A 174 49.50 6.70 -6.26
N SER A 175 49.65 5.44 -5.85
CA SER A 175 50.87 4.97 -5.17
C SER A 175 52.11 4.99 -6.06
N ARG A 176 51.93 5.24 -7.37
CA ARG A 176 53.00 5.41 -8.34
C ARG A 176 52.68 6.56 -9.29
N SER A 177 53.65 7.42 -9.53
CA SER A 177 53.52 8.55 -10.47
C SER A 177 54.21 8.30 -11.82
N ASP A 178 54.81 7.13 -12.02
CA ASP A 178 55.72 6.79 -13.13
C ASP A 178 55.14 5.72 -14.08
N TRP A 179 53.82 5.68 -14.26
CA TRP A 179 53.22 4.63 -15.10
C TRP A 179 53.61 4.80 -16.57
N ALA A 180 54.36 3.82 -17.08
CA ALA A 180 54.81 3.80 -18.48
C ALA A 180 53.66 3.81 -19.51
N SER A 181 52.48 3.31 -19.17
CA SER A 181 51.26 3.46 -19.98
C SER A 181 50.01 3.08 -19.19
N GLN A 182 48.85 3.56 -19.65
CA GLN A 182 47.56 3.21 -19.08
C GLN A 182 47.29 1.69 -19.10
N SER A 183 47.70 0.99 -20.17
CA SER A 183 47.50 -0.47 -20.26
C SER A 183 48.34 -1.25 -19.23
N ARG A 184 49.48 -0.71 -18.81
CA ARG A 184 50.28 -1.30 -17.71
C ARG A 184 49.69 -0.98 -16.35
N ALA A 185 49.21 0.24 -16.13
CA ALA A 185 48.50 0.62 -14.92
C ALA A 185 47.26 -0.28 -14.72
N THR A 186 46.42 -0.42 -15.75
CA THR A 186 45.24 -1.28 -15.72
C THR A 186 45.58 -2.74 -15.42
N ARG A 187 46.61 -3.32 -16.06
CA ARG A 187 47.04 -4.71 -15.78
C ARG A 187 47.51 -4.91 -14.34
N ALA A 188 48.31 -3.98 -13.81
CA ALA A 188 48.82 -4.05 -12.45
C ALA A 188 47.69 -3.93 -11.40
N VAL A 189 46.74 -3.02 -11.61
CA VAL A 189 45.55 -2.88 -10.76
C VAL A 189 44.67 -4.14 -10.84
N ILE A 190 44.40 -4.65 -12.04
CA ILE A 190 43.60 -5.87 -12.22
C ILE A 190 44.23 -7.05 -11.48
N SER A 191 45.55 -7.24 -11.60
CA SER A 191 46.26 -8.32 -10.93
C SER A 191 46.15 -8.22 -9.40
N LYS A 192 46.33 -7.03 -8.83
CA LYS A 192 46.17 -6.81 -7.38
C LYS A 192 44.74 -7.02 -6.91
N LEU A 193 43.75 -6.48 -7.62
CA LEU A 193 42.35 -6.62 -7.23
C LEU A 193 41.84 -8.06 -7.38
N LYS A 194 42.30 -8.82 -8.39
CA LYS A 194 41.96 -10.25 -8.53
C LYS A 194 42.55 -11.07 -7.38
N ALA A 195 43.77 -10.76 -6.94
CA ALA A 195 44.41 -11.43 -5.81
C ALA A 195 43.69 -11.17 -4.47
N GLU A 196 43.19 -9.95 -4.27
CA GLU A 196 42.56 -9.54 -3.00
C GLU A 196 41.06 -9.87 -2.91
N TYR A 197 40.31 -9.75 -4.02
CA TYR A 197 38.84 -9.88 -4.02
C TYR A 197 38.30 -11.08 -4.83
N GLY A 198 39.16 -11.81 -5.54
CA GLY A 198 38.80 -12.94 -6.41
C GLY A 198 38.45 -12.53 -7.85
N GLN A 199 38.57 -13.50 -8.76
CA GLN A 199 38.38 -13.28 -10.20
C GLN A 199 36.93 -12.94 -10.58
N ASP A 200 35.95 -13.44 -9.82
CA ASP A 200 34.51 -13.25 -10.06
C ASP A 200 33.89 -12.11 -9.24
N ALA A 201 34.72 -11.22 -8.67
CA ALA A 201 34.21 -10.13 -7.84
C ALA A 201 33.31 -9.13 -8.59
N LEU A 202 33.43 -9.07 -9.93
CA LEU A 202 32.69 -8.19 -10.84
C LEU A 202 32.38 -8.93 -12.14
N LYS A 203 31.16 -8.77 -12.70
CA LYS A 203 30.75 -9.40 -13.97
C LYS A 203 31.63 -9.00 -15.17
N ASN A 204 32.02 -7.72 -15.27
CA ASN A 204 32.88 -7.19 -16.35
C ASN A 204 34.16 -6.57 -15.74
N PHE A 205 34.94 -7.38 -15.02
CA PHE A 205 36.02 -6.93 -14.14
C PHE A 205 37.01 -5.98 -14.83
N GLU A 206 37.58 -6.39 -15.97
CA GLU A 206 38.67 -5.65 -16.62
C GLU A 206 38.19 -4.35 -17.27
N GLU A 207 37.01 -4.38 -17.89
CA GLU A 207 36.36 -3.21 -18.49
C GLU A 207 35.98 -2.18 -17.41
N THR A 208 35.42 -2.64 -16.29
CA THR A 208 35.01 -1.80 -15.17
C THR A 208 36.21 -1.10 -14.53
N VAL A 209 37.29 -1.83 -14.25
CA VAL A 209 38.54 -1.25 -13.70
C VAL A 209 39.17 -0.28 -14.70
N GLY A 210 39.20 -0.62 -15.99
CA GLY A 210 39.67 0.28 -17.04
C GLY A 210 38.86 1.58 -17.12
N GLY A 211 37.54 1.51 -16.94
CA GLY A 211 36.64 2.65 -16.85
C GLY A 211 36.93 3.54 -15.64
N TRP A 212 37.20 2.97 -14.47
CA TRP A 212 37.55 3.74 -13.27
C TRP A 212 38.86 4.52 -13.44
N ILE A 213 39.90 3.90 -13.99
CA ILE A 213 41.18 4.56 -14.26
C ILE A 213 41.01 5.67 -15.31
N LYS A 214 40.19 5.44 -16.35
CA LYS A 214 39.83 6.51 -17.30
C LYS A 214 39.12 7.66 -16.60
N ALA A 215 38.24 7.41 -15.65
CA ALA A 215 37.50 8.46 -14.97
C ALA A 215 38.31 9.24 -13.91
N MET A 216 39.58 8.89 -13.65
CA MET A 216 40.41 9.61 -12.69
C MET A 216 40.78 11.02 -13.18
N PRO A 217 40.54 12.07 -12.38
CA PRO A 217 40.83 13.46 -12.77
C PRO A 217 42.33 13.72 -12.94
N ASP A 218 43.16 13.06 -12.12
CA ASP A 218 44.63 13.17 -12.07
C ASP A 218 45.35 12.18 -13.01
N ARG A 219 44.63 11.46 -13.87
CA ARG A 219 45.19 10.38 -14.70
C ARG A 219 46.31 10.84 -15.64
N LEU A 220 46.27 12.09 -16.11
CA LEU A 220 47.24 12.62 -17.08
C LEU A 220 48.58 12.95 -16.43
N ASP A 221 48.58 13.28 -15.14
CA ASP A 221 49.80 13.56 -14.40
C ASP A 221 50.45 12.28 -13.87
N LEU A 222 49.64 11.25 -13.60
CA LEU A 222 50.12 9.92 -13.16
C LEU A 222 50.61 9.02 -14.30
N ILE A 223 50.22 9.32 -15.55
CA ILE A 223 50.59 8.52 -16.75
C ILE A 223 51.19 9.46 -17.81
N PRO A 224 52.49 9.81 -17.69
CA PRO A 224 53.13 10.80 -18.57
C PRO A 224 53.05 10.47 -20.06
N SER A 225 53.16 9.18 -20.41
CA SER A 225 53.08 8.72 -21.80
C SER A 225 51.70 8.94 -22.44
N LEU A 226 50.64 9.04 -21.65
CA LEU A 226 49.29 9.35 -22.14
C LEU A 226 49.17 10.85 -22.46
N LYS A 227 49.76 11.71 -21.61
CA LYS A 227 49.85 13.15 -21.81
C LYS A 227 50.63 13.47 -23.09
N GLU A 228 51.76 12.81 -23.31
CA GLU A 228 52.57 12.95 -24.54
C GLU A 228 51.87 12.44 -25.80
N ARG A 229 51.09 11.36 -25.71
CA ARG A 229 50.36 10.83 -26.88
C ARG A 229 49.20 11.74 -27.28
N LEU A 230 48.49 12.31 -26.30
CA LEU A 230 47.38 13.24 -26.53
C LEU A 230 47.86 14.61 -27.04
N SER A 231 49.02 15.10 -26.56
CA SER A 231 49.61 16.32 -27.08
C SER A 231 50.11 16.19 -28.52
N ARG A 232 50.63 15.02 -28.92
CA ARG A 232 51.05 14.73 -30.31
C ARG A 232 49.89 14.49 -31.29
N SER A 233 48.69 14.16 -30.80
CA SER A 233 47.52 13.87 -31.64
C SER A 233 46.57 15.05 -31.82
N SER A 234 46.92 16.24 -31.30
CA SER A 234 46.29 17.51 -31.69
C SER A 234 46.99 18.05 -32.93
N PRO A 235 46.36 18.07 -34.13
CA PRO A 235 46.98 18.66 -35.31
C PRO A 235 47.17 20.16 -35.09
N GLY A 236 48.37 20.66 -35.36
CA GLY A 236 48.66 22.09 -35.35
C GLY A 236 47.69 22.82 -36.27
N ILE A 237 47.00 23.82 -35.74
CA ILE A 237 46.24 24.80 -36.52
C ILE A 237 47.27 25.57 -37.34
N VAL A 238 47.30 25.35 -38.65
CA VAL A 238 48.05 26.20 -39.59
C VAL A 238 47.35 27.56 -39.64
N PRO A 239 48.04 28.69 -39.41
CA PRO A 239 47.41 30.00 -39.47
C PRO A 239 47.12 30.35 -40.93
N VAL A 240 45.85 30.57 -41.26
CA VAL A 240 45.44 31.10 -42.56
C VAL A 240 45.93 32.54 -42.66
N GLN A 241 46.82 32.81 -43.61
CA GLN A 241 47.22 34.16 -44.00
C GLN A 241 45.99 34.92 -44.52
N ALA A 242 45.67 36.04 -43.87
CA ALA A 242 44.75 37.02 -44.42
C ALA A 242 45.41 37.71 -45.61
N GLN A 243 44.89 37.50 -46.82
CA GLN A 243 45.18 38.32 -47.98
C GLN A 243 44.15 39.45 -48.05
N ASN A 244 44.68 40.67 -48.20
CA ASN A 244 43.97 41.92 -48.44
C ASN A 244 43.27 41.93 -49.81
#